data_AF-A0A924UZA3-F1
#
_entry.id   AF-A0A924UZA3-F1
#
_cell.length_a   1.000
_cell.length_b   1.000
_cell.length_c   1.000
_cell.angle_alpha   90.00
_cell.angle_beta   90.00
_cell.angle_gamma   90.00
#
_symmetry.space_group_name_H-M   'P 1'
#
loop_
_entity.id
_entity.type
_entity.pdbx_description
1 polymer ?
#
loop_
_entity_poly.entity_id
_entity_poly.type
_entity_poly.pdbx_seq_one_letter_code
_entity_poly.pdbx_strand_id
1 'polypeptide(L)' 'HTFKKGHKIQIQVQSTWFPFIDLNPQTFVDNIFYAKPEDFQKQTHRVYNDSKIEFTILK' A
#
# COMPACT_ATOMS: atom_id res chain seq x y z
N HIS A 1 1.71 5.23 -20.44
CA HIS A 1 1.89 6.65 -20.05
C HIS A 1 3.26 7.11 -20.52
N THR A 2 3.43 8.39 -20.89
CA THR A 2 4.72 8.93 -21.33
C THR A 2 5.14 10.06 -20.39
N PHE A 3 6.19 9.85 -19.61
CA PHE A 3 6.80 10.90 -18.80
C PHE A 3 7.61 11.83 -19.70
N LYS A 4 7.17 13.08 -19.83
CA LYS A 4 7.82 14.07 -20.71
C LYS A 4 9.09 14.63 -20.06
N LYS A 5 9.91 15.31 -20.87
CA LYS A 5 11.09 16.04 -20.38
C LYS A 5 10.69 16.99 -19.25
N GLY A 6 11.41 16.93 -18.14
CA GLY A 6 11.16 17.74 -16.94
C GLY A 6 10.20 17.11 -15.92
N HIS A 7 9.48 16.05 -16.27
CA HIS A 7 8.64 15.32 -15.32
C HIS A 7 9.49 14.40 -14.44
N LYS A 8 8.96 14.05 -13.26
CA LYS A 8 9.57 13.08 -12.35
C LYS A 8 8.61 11.93 -12.09
N ILE A 9 9.17 10.75 -11.82
CA ILE A 9 8.42 9.62 -11.29
C ILE A 9 8.45 9.76 -9.76
N GLN A 10 7.27 9.77 -9.15
CA GLN A 10 7.11 9.80 -7.72
C GLN A 10 6.36 8.54 -7.30
N ILE A 11 6.88 7.87 -6.27
CA ILE A 11 6.27 6.66 -5.68
C ILE A 11 5.86 7.00 -4.25
N GLN A 12 4.62 6.69 -3.90
CA GLN A 12 4.08 6.78 -2.54
C GLN A 12 3.58 5.41 -2.13
N VAL A 13 3.94 4.97 -0.93
CA VAL A 13 3.51 3.68 -0.36
C VAL A 13 2.77 3.96 0.95
N GLN A 14 1.58 3.40 1.08
CA GLN A 14 0.72 3.54 2.25
C GLN A 14 0.01 2.21 2.52
N SER A 15 -0.28 1.94 3.79
CA SER A 15 -0.92 0.67 4.23
C SER A 15 -2.43 0.76 4.41
N THR A 16 -3.04 1.90 4.06
CA THR A 16 -4.48 2.16 4.20
C THR A 16 -4.96 3.09 3.10
N TRP A 17 -6.20 2.91 2.63
CA TRP A 17 -6.87 3.83 1.70
C TRP A 17 -8.35 4.02 2.05
N PHE A 18 -8.59 4.56 3.24
CA PHE A 18 -9.93 4.80 3.76
C PHE A 18 -10.54 6.08 3.16
N PRO A 19 -11.86 6.14 2.87
CA PRO A 19 -12.88 5.10 3.08
C PRO A 19 -13.12 4.20 1.86
N PHE A 20 -12.33 4.33 0.79
CA PHE A 20 -12.56 3.56 -0.44
C PHE A 20 -12.28 2.06 -0.25
N ILE A 21 -11.25 1.74 0.53
CA ILE A 21 -10.94 0.39 1.01
C ILE A 21 -11.05 0.39 2.54
N ASP A 22 -11.68 -0.65 3.08
CA ASP A 22 -11.81 -0.83 4.53
C ASP A 22 -10.44 -0.90 5.23
N LEU A 23 -10.45 -0.55 6.51
CA LEU A 23 -9.25 -0.63 7.34
C LEU A 23 -8.81 -2.10 7.47
N ASN A 24 -7.53 -2.36 7.25
CA ASN A 24 -6.94 -3.64 7.59
C ASN A 24 -6.66 -3.67 9.12
N PRO A 25 -7.13 -4.68 9.87
CA PRO A 25 -6.83 -4.84 11.29
C PRO A 25 -5.34 -4.91 11.62
N GLN A 26 -4.51 -5.24 10.63
CA GLN A 26 -3.08 -5.51 10.77
C GLN A 26 -2.77 -6.65 11.76
N THR A 27 -3.76 -7.52 11.96
CA THR A 27 -3.72 -8.81 12.64
C THR A 27 -4.40 -9.81 11.73
N PHE A 28 -4.06 -11.09 11.88
CA PHE A 28 -4.77 -12.13 11.14
C PHE A 28 -6.14 -12.38 11.78
N VAL A 29 -7.18 -12.35 10.95
CA VAL A 29 -8.55 -12.70 11.31
C VAL A 29 -9.14 -13.59 10.21
N ASP A 30 -10.04 -14.49 10.56
CA ASP A 30 -10.63 -15.43 9.59
C ASP A 30 -11.44 -14.71 8.50
N ASN A 31 -12.09 -13.60 8.87
CA ASN A 31 -12.82 -12.76 7.93
C ASN A 31 -12.81 -11.29 8.38
N ILE A 32 -12.22 -10.42 7.55
CA ILE A 32 -12.08 -8.99 7.81
C ILE A 32 -13.41 -8.25 8.01
N PHE A 33 -14.50 -8.70 7.38
CA PHE A 33 -15.82 -8.07 7.51
C PHE A 33 -16.42 -8.21 8.92
N TYR A 34 -15.92 -9.15 9.71
CA TYR A 34 -16.36 -9.39 11.08
C TYR A 34 -15.30 -8.99 12.12
N ALA A 35 -14.27 -8.24 11.70
CA ALA A 35 -13.23 -7.75 12.60
C ALA A 35 -13.85 -6.86 13.69
N LYS A 36 -13.46 -7.13 14.93
CA LYS A 36 -13.88 -6.38 16.11
C LYS A 36 -12.92 -5.22 16.36
N PRO A 37 -13.34 -4.18 17.11
CA PRO A 37 -12.47 -3.06 17.44
C PRO A 37 -11.12 -3.48 18.05
N GLU A 38 -11.11 -4.55 18.83
CA GLU A 38 -9.90 -5.06 19.51
C GLU A 38 -8.91 -5.74 18.56
N ASP A 39 -9.37 -6.17 17.38
CA ASP A 39 -8.51 -6.81 16.37
C ASP A 39 -7.62 -5.78 15.66
N PHE A 40 -8.01 -4.50 15.65
CA PHE A 40 -7.26 -3.42 15.01
C PHE A 40 -6.06 -3.02 15.85
N GLN A 41 -4.86 -3.29 15.35
CA GLN A 41 -3.61 -2.98 16.03
C GLN A 41 -2.74 -2.06 15.19
N LYS A 42 -2.09 -1.10 15.85
CA LYS A 42 -1.08 -0.26 15.22
C LYS A 42 0.13 -1.11 14.87
N GLN A 43 0.52 -1.11 13.61
CA GLN A 43 1.75 -1.75 13.15
C GLN A 43 2.79 -0.74 12.66
N THR A 44 4.05 -1.15 12.75
CA THR A 44 5.17 -0.43 12.15
C THR A 44 5.55 -1.15 10.86
N HIS A 45 5.27 -0.52 9.72
CA HIS A 45 5.66 -1.05 8.41
C HIS A 45 6.98 -0.45 7.97
N ARG A 46 7.83 -1.27 7.34
CA ARG A 46 9.14 -0.85 6.82
C ARG A 46 9.27 -1.31 5.38
N VAL A 47 9.59 -0.37 4.50
CA VAL A 47 10.03 -0.67 3.12
C VAL A 47 11.55 -0.81 3.15
N TYR A 48 12.05 -1.93 2.67
CA TYR A 48 13.49 -2.18 2.59
C TYR A 48 14.06 -1.60 1.30
N ASN A 49 15.35 -1.32 1.33
CA ASN A 49 16.09 -0.63 0.26
C ASN A 49 16.26 -1.48 -1.02
N ASP A 50 16.05 -2.79 -0.95
CA ASP A 50 16.06 -3.73 -2.06
C ASP A 50 14.69 -3.84 -2.77
N SER A 51 13.68 -3.11 -2.30
CA SER A 51 12.36 -3.03 -2.95
C SER A 51 12.44 -2.33 -4.30
N LYS A 52 11.73 -2.86 -5.31
CA LYS A 52 11.75 -2.33 -6.69
C LYS A 52 10.34 -2.23 -7.28
N ILE A 53 10.15 -1.25 -8.16
CA ILE A 53 8.96 -1.12 -9.02
C ILE A 53 9.38 -1.46 -10.45
N GLU A 54 8.72 -2.43 -11.05
CA GLU A 54 9.01 -2.89 -12.41
C GLU A 54 7.99 -2.32 -13.40
N PHE A 55 8.47 -1.77 -14.51
CA PHE A 55 7.63 -1.20 -15.56
C PHE A 55 7.89 -1.89 -16.90
N THR A 56 6.82 -2.23 -17.62
CA THR A 56 6.92 -2.61 -19.03
C THR A 56 7.20 -1.36 -19.87
N ILE A 57 8.36 -1.34 -20.55
CA ILE A 57 8.73 -0.24 -21.44
C ILE A 57 8.31 -0.61 -22.87
N LEU A 58 7.41 0.20 -23.43
CA LEU A 58 7.03 0.12 -24.84
C LEU A 58 8.10 0.84 -25.65
N LYS A 59 8.60 0.18 -26.69
CA LYS A 59 9.57 0.75 -27.65
C LYS A 59 8.85 1.37 -28.83
#